data_AF-A0A0B2UW10-F1
#
_entry.id   AF-A0A0B2UW10-F1
#
_cell.length_a   1.000
_cell.length_b   1.000
_cell.length_c   1.000
_cell.angle_alpha   90.00
_cell.angle_beta   90.00
_cell.angle_gamma   90.00
#
_symmetry.space_group_name_H-M   'P 1'
#
loop_
_entity.id
_entity.type
_entity.pdbx_description
1 polymer ?
#
loop_
_entity_poly.entity_id
_entity_poly.type
_entity_poly.pdbx_seq_one_letter_code
_entity_poly.pdbx_strand_id
1 'polypeptide(L)'
;MWPWAAITAPLLFALLVEADPCALPQIACAARLSAYPPAEEPVNDASGWEASGLEDVPVYDEFFLPISPFDFTAVANVSEHEICECGSDASNCSFIDPDHVIRLDAMVELTFCRRTEEIFKNPCRGRRGVIRVIGRIHESGEALTSVDESVMFCKCERGYQRIRVEPWMNDLYAFIYKCV
;
A
#
# COMPACT_ATOMS: atom_id res chain seq x y z
N MET A 1 27.22 -33.91 -49.92
CA MET A 1 25.99 -34.46 -49.31
C MET A 1 26.23 -34.50 -47.81
N TRP A 2 25.42 -33.76 -47.06
CA TRP A 2 25.61 -33.41 -45.64
C TRP A 2 25.50 -34.61 -44.68
N PRO A 3 26.29 -34.67 -43.60
CA PRO A 3 25.85 -35.28 -42.37
C PRO A 3 25.23 -34.21 -41.46
N TRP A 4 24.02 -34.46 -41.01
CA TRP A 4 23.32 -33.63 -40.05
C TRP A 4 23.99 -33.78 -38.68
N ALA A 5 24.55 -32.69 -38.16
CA ALA A 5 24.90 -32.60 -36.76
C ALA A 5 23.60 -32.35 -35.98
N ALA A 6 23.08 -33.39 -35.34
CA ALA A 6 22.05 -33.25 -34.31
C ALA A 6 22.70 -32.57 -33.10
N ILE A 7 22.54 -31.25 -33.01
CA ILE A 7 22.85 -30.50 -31.81
C ILE A 7 21.74 -30.83 -30.79
N THR A 8 21.99 -31.85 -29.97
CA THR A 8 21.21 -32.11 -28.77
C THR A 8 21.54 -31.00 -27.75
N ALA A 9 20.80 -29.90 -27.80
CA ALA A 9 20.66 -29.01 -26.67
C ALA A 9 19.50 -29.53 -25.81
N PRO A 10 19.80 -30.19 -24.67
CA PRO A 10 18.97 -29.89 -23.51
C PRO A 10 19.79 -30.03 -22.23
N LEU A 11 20.31 -28.93 -21.69
CA LEU A 11 20.70 -28.81 -20.28
C LEU A 11 20.85 -27.33 -19.91
N LEU A 12 19.85 -26.54 -20.29
CA LEU A 12 19.47 -25.33 -19.57
C LEU A 12 18.14 -25.65 -18.90
N PHE A 13 18.18 -26.66 -18.03
CA PHE A 13 17.07 -26.99 -17.14
C PHE A 13 17.02 -25.87 -16.11
N ALA A 14 16.08 -24.94 -16.33
CA ALA A 14 15.44 -24.07 -15.36
C ALA A 14 16.19 -23.88 -14.02
N LEU A 15 17.03 -22.84 -13.94
CA LEU A 15 17.14 -22.07 -12.70
C LEU A 15 15.90 -21.19 -12.58
N LEU A 16 14.73 -21.82 -12.41
CA LEU A 16 13.62 -21.19 -11.70
C LEU A 16 14.03 -21.27 -10.24
N VAL A 17 14.92 -20.37 -9.82
CA VAL A 17 14.98 -20.01 -8.41
C VAL A 17 13.60 -19.40 -8.17
N GLU A 18 12.74 -20.11 -7.44
CA GLU A 18 11.71 -19.46 -6.65
C GLU A 18 12.46 -18.45 -5.78
N ALA A 19 12.55 -17.22 -6.29
CA ALA A 19 13.16 -16.14 -5.57
C ALA A 19 12.23 -15.89 -4.40
N ASP A 20 12.66 -16.30 -3.20
CA ASP A 20 12.00 -15.97 -1.95
C ASP A 20 11.69 -14.47 -1.98
N PRO A 21 10.42 -14.04 -1.91
CA PRO A 21 10.08 -12.62 -1.98
C PRO A 21 10.77 -11.83 -0.86
N CYS A 22 11.12 -12.49 0.26
CA CYS A 22 11.86 -11.91 1.37
C CYS A 22 13.39 -11.92 1.17
N ALA A 23 13.91 -12.36 0.02
CA ALA A 23 15.35 -12.38 -0.27
C ALA A 23 15.97 -10.97 -0.27
N LEU A 24 15.18 -9.96 -0.60
CA LEU A 24 15.57 -8.57 -0.51
C LEU A 24 15.09 -7.97 0.82
N PRO A 25 15.97 -7.37 1.63
CA PRO A 25 15.59 -6.82 2.92
C PRO A 25 14.62 -5.64 2.81
N GLN A 26 14.45 -5.06 1.62
CA GLN A 26 13.54 -3.94 1.38
C GLN A 26 12.09 -4.34 1.08
N ILE A 27 11.80 -5.64 0.98
CA ILE A 27 10.45 -6.15 0.78
C ILE A 27 9.84 -6.41 2.17
N ALA A 28 8.63 -5.92 2.40
CA ALA A 28 7.91 -6.21 3.63
C ALA A 28 7.50 -7.68 3.66
N CYS A 29 7.60 -8.32 4.82
CA CYS A 29 7.23 -9.72 5.00
C CYS A 29 5.73 -9.88 5.26
N ALA A 30 5.08 -8.86 5.83
CA ALA A 30 3.64 -8.82 5.99
C ALA A 30 3.11 -7.38 5.96
N ALA A 31 1.82 -7.24 5.70
CA ALA A 31 1.09 -5.99 5.76
C ALA A 31 -0.11 -6.09 6.69
N ARG A 32 -0.41 -5.02 7.42
CA ARG A 32 -1.61 -4.89 8.23
C ARG A 32 -2.51 -3.85 7.60
N LEU A 33 -3.73 -4.26 7.26
CA LEU A 33 -4.77 -3.44 6.67
C LEU A 33 -5.84 -3.11 7.71
N SER A 34 -6.10 -1.83 7.90
CA SER A 34 -7.16 -1.29 8.76
C SER A 34 -8.29 -0.78 7.88
N ALA A 35 -9.41 -1.50 7.86
CA ALA A 35 -10.63 -1.10 7.18
C ALA A 35 -11.56 -0.35 8.13
N TYR A 36 -11.97 0.85 7.74
CA TYR A 36 -12.86 1.69 8.52
C TYR A 36 -14.28 1.63 7.92
N PRO A 37 -15.33 1.75 8.73
CA PRO A 37 -16.69 1.88 8.22
C PRO A 37 -16.84 3.16 7.40
N PRO A 38 -17.83 3.22 6.49
CA PRO A 38 -18.10 4.44 5.77
C PRO A 38 -18.48 5.57 6.74
N ALA A 39 -18.02 6.79 6.45
CA ALA A 39 -18.46 7.97 7.18
C ALA A 39 -19.97 8.16 6.97
N GLU A 40 -20.68 8.52 8.04
CA GLU A 40 -22.08 8.92 7.90
C GLU A 40 -22.13 10.13 6.95
N GLU A 41 -22.87 10.00 5.85
CA GLU A 41 -23.15 11.15 5.01
C GLU A 41 -23.83 12.20 5.91
N PRO A 42 -23.41 13.48 5.86
CA PRO A 42 -24.12 14.50 6.62
C PRO A 42 -25.56 14.47 6.12
N VAL A 43 -26.47 14.05 7.00
CA VAL A 43 -27.91 14.08 6.74
C VAL A 43 -28.22 15.53 6.42
N ASN A 44 -28.43 15.80 5.14
CA ASN A 44 -28.91 17.09 4.71
C ASN A 44 -30.39 17.11 5.12
N ASP A 45 -30.64 17.44 6.39
CA ASP A 45 -31.95 17.81 6.92
C ASP A 45 -32.36 19.16 6.29
N ALA A 46 -32.42 19.19 4.96
CA ALA A 46 -33.02 20.25 4.17
C ALA A 46 -34.54 20.01 4.10
N SER A 47 -35.17 19.73 5.25
CA SER A 47 -36.60 19.84 5.42
C SER A 47 -36.91 21.17 6.09
N GLY A 48 -36.98 22.24 5.30
CA GLY A 48 -37.59 23.50 5.74
C GLY A 48 -36.93 24.78 5.25
N TRP A 49 -37.11 25.12 3.97
CA TRP A 49 -37.15 26.53 3.51
C TRP A 49 -37.69 26.63 2.08
N GLU A 50 -39.00 26.42 1.93
CA GLU A 50 -39.75 27.16 0.92
C GLU A 50 -39.92 28.60 1.42
N ALA A 51 -39.02 29.50 1.01
CA ALA A 51 -39.27 30.94 1.01
C ALA A 51 -38.30 31.67 0.06
N SER A 52 -38.80 31.87 -1.17
CA SER A 52 -38.60 33.05 -2.01
C SER A 52 -37.19 33.63 -2.20
N GLY A 53 -36.66 33.40 -3.41
CA GLY A 53 -35.99 34.41 -4.23
C GLY A 53 -34.93 35.30 -3.57
N LEU A 54 -33.67 34.89 -3.69
CA LEU A 54 -32.55 35.79 -3.87
C LEU A 54 -31.44 34.99 -4.55
N GLU A 55 -31.32 35.21 -5.86
CA GLU A 55 -30.07 35.04 -6.59
C GLU A 55 -28.97 35.80 -5.83
N ASP A 56 -27.75 35.25 -5.85
CA ASP A 56 -26.51 35.86 -5.35
C ASP A 56 -26.26 35.77 -3.83
N VAL A 57 -26.02 34.55 -3.34
CA VAL A 57 -25.18 34.33 -2.15
C VAL A 57 -23.80 33.89 -2.66
N PRO A 58 -22.72 34.65 -2.43
CA PRO A 58 -21.40 34.25 -2.86
C PRO A 58 -21.03 32.99 -2.09
N VAL A 59 -20.90 31.89 -2.83
CA VAL A 59 -20.30 30.64 -2.34
C VAL A 59 -18.85 30.98 -2.02
N TYR A 60 -18.58 31.27 -0.75
CA TYR A 60 -17.21 31.25 -0.27
C TYR A 60 -16.69 29.82 -0.47
N ASP A 61 -15.51 29.71 -1.10
CA ASP A 61 -14.66 28.51 -1.17
C ASP A 61 -14.22 28.13 0.27
N GLU A 62 -15.18 27.75 1.11
CA GLU A 62 -14.93 26.94 2.28
C GLU A 62 -14.31 25.66 1.73
N PHE A 63 -13.03 25.46 2.01
CA PHE A 63 -12.28 24.27 1.63
C PHE A 63 -13.09 23.04 2.05
N PHE A 64 -13.82 22.46 1.10
CA PHE A 64 -14.30 21.09 1.23
C PHE A 64 -13.04 20.25 1.27
N LEU A 65 -12.52 20.02 2.49
CA LEU A 65 -11.66 18.88 2.72
C LEU A 65 -12.40 17.71 2.12
N PRO A 66 -11.81 16.95 1.18
CA PRO A 66 -12.48 15.78 0.64
C PRO A 66 -12.87 14.94 1.85
N ILE A 67 -14.17 14.90 2.14
CA ILE A 67 -14.71 14.12 3.24
C ILE A 67 -14.33 12.71 2.84
N SER A 68 -13.37 12.13 3.56
CA SER A 68 -13.00 10.75 3.30
C SER A 68 -14.28 9.93 3.42
N PRO A 69 -14.54 9.00 2.50
CA PRO A 69 -15.70 8.14 2.59
C PRO A 69 -15.65 7.24 3.82
N PHE A 70 -14.61 7.30 4.64
CA PHE A 70 -14.40 6.47 5.81
C PHE A 70 -14.34 7.28 7.12
N ASP A 71 -14.96 6.73 8.15
CA ASP A 71 -14.86 7.24 9.51
C ASP A 71 -13.61 6.69 10.21
N PHE A 72 -12.54 7.48 10.22
CA PHE A 72 -11.29 7.14 10.91
C PHE A 72 -11.37 7.23 12.44
N THR A 73 -12.47 7.73 13.00
CA THR A 73 -12.71 7.79 14.44
C THR A 73 -13.33 6.49 14.98
N ALA A 74 -13.96 5.70 14.11
CA ALA A 74 -14.50 4.40 14.44
C ALA A 74 -13.42 3.33 14.66
N VAL A 75 -13.82 2.21 15.28
CA VAL A 75 -12.95 1.05 15.46
C VAL A 75 -12.69 0.40 14.10
N ALA A 76 -11.42 0.33 13.71
CA ALA A 76 -11.03 -0.32 12.47
C ALA A 76 -11.15 -1.85 12.56
N ASN A 77 -11.59 -2.47 11.48
CA ASN A 77 -11.42 -3.90 11.26
C ASN A 77 -10.00 -4.16 10.74
N VAL A 78 -9.20 -4.87 11.52
CA VAL A 78 -7.78 -5.10 11.24
C VAL A 78 -7.60 -6.49 10.65
N SER A 79 -6.89 -6.56 9.53
CA SER A 79 -6.51 -7.80 8.85
C SER A 79 -5.01 -7.81 8.58
N GLU A 80 -4.38 -8.97 8.77
CA GLU A 80 -2.97 -9.18 8.52
C GLU A 80 -2.80 -10.08 7.29
N HIS A 81 -1.88 -9.68 6.41
CA HIS A 81 -1.59 -10.33 5.15
C HIS A 81 -0.11 -10.67 5.08
N GLU A 82 0.18 -11.97 5.04
CA GLU A 82 1.53 -12.46 4.84
C GLU A 82 1.94 -12.33 3.37
N ILE A 83 3.11 -11.73 3.13
CA ILE A 83 3.70 -11.52 1.81
C ILE A 83 4.78 -12.56 1.56
N CYS A 84 5.65 -12.79 2.56
CA CYS A 84 6.69 -13.79 2.52
C CYS A 84 7.18 -14.17 3.93
N GLU A 85 7.79 -15.34 4.03
CA GLU A 85 8.34 -15.86 5.27
C GLU A 85 9.76 -15.33 5.49
N CYS A 86 10.02 -14.77 6.68
CA CYS A 86 11.38 -14.45 7.09
C CYS A 86 12.15 -15.74 7.39
N GLY A 87 13.28 -15.96 6.71
CA GLY A 87 14.08 -17.20 6.81
C GLY A 87 14.38 -17.70 8.23
N SER A 88 15.59 -17.46 8.75
CA SER A 88 16.03 -18.08 10.01
C SER A 88 15.22 -17.65 11.24
N ASP A 89 14.53 -16.51 11.16
CA ASP A 89 13.86 -15.85 12.28
C ASP A 89 12.42 -15.45 11.89
N ALA A 90 11.55 -16.43 11.65
CA ALA A 90 10.14 -16.21 11.31
C ALA A 90 9.41 -15.31 12.33
N SER A 91 9.83 -15.31 13.60
CA SER A 91 9.29 -14.46 14.66
C SER A 91 9.47 -12.96 14.43
N ASN A 92 10.37 -12.56 13.52
CA ASN A 92 10.65 -11.16 13.26
C ASN A 92 9.64 -10.51 12.31
N CYS A 93 8.81 -11.31 11.62
CA CYS A 93 7.69 -10.78 10.85
C CYS A 93 6.49 -10.49 11.76
N SER A 94 6.57 -9.41 12.53
CA SER A 94 5.56 -9.09 13.54
C SER A 94 5.30 -7.58 13.61
N PHE A 95 4.09 -7.21 13.98
CA PHE A 95 3.70 -5.83 14.25
C PHE A 95 3.91 -5.41 15.72
N ILE A 96 4.48 -6.29 16.55
CA ILE A 96 4.73 -6.04 17.98
C ILE A 96 5.90 -5.07 18.17
N ASP A 97 6.98 -5.24 17.40
CA ASP A 97 8.17 -4.40 17.50
C ASP A 97 8.08 -3.21 16.52
N PRO A 98 7.92 -1.96 17.01
CA PRO A 98 7.81 -0.80 16.15
C PRO A 98 9.06 -0.52 15.31
N ASP A 99 10.23 -1.04 15.68
CA ASP A 99 11.47 -0.85 14.92
C ASP A 99 11.42 -1.57 13.56
N HIS A 100 10.56 -2.57 13.44
CA HIS A 100 10.30 -3.37 12.25
C HIS A 100 9.11 -2.86 11.43
N VAL A 101 8.32 -1.92 11.96
CA VAL A 101 7.06 -1.48 11.36
C VAL A 101 7.19 -0.12 10.70
N ILE A 102 6.58 0.03 9.53
CA ILE A 102 6.42 1.29 8.82
C ILE A 102 4.93 1.51 8.56
N ARG A 103 4.41 2.60 9.13
CA ARG A 103 3.05 3.07 8.87
C ARG A 103 3.04 4.03 7.69
N LEU A 104 2.32 3.69 6.63
CA LEU A 104 2.21 4.51 5.43
C LEU A 104 1.06 5.52 5.55
N ASP A 105 -0.09 5.09 6.05
CA ASP A 105 -1.25 5.94 6.32
C ASP A 105 -2.10 5.38 7.47
N ALA A 106 -3.37 5.77 7.57
CA ALA A 106 -4.28 5.24 8.57
C ALA A 106 -4.70 3.78 8.32
N MET A 107 -4.61 3.32 7.07
CA MET A 107 -5.12 2.03 6.61
C MET A 107 -4.03 0.99 6.39
N VAL A 108 -2.79 1.40 6.10
CA VAL A 108 -1.73 0.48 5.67
C VAL A 108 -0.50 0.61 6.55
N GLU A 109 -0.10 -0.52 7.13
CA GLU A 109 1.17 -0.71 7.80
C GLU A 109 1.92 -1.89 7.20
N LEU A 110 3.24 -1.78 7.15
CA LEU A 110 4.15 -2.81 6.65
C LEU A 110 5.10 -3.24 7.75
N THR A 111 5.41 -4.53 7.85
CA THR A 111 6.46 -5.04 8.75
C THR A 111 7.54 -5.77 7.96
N PHE A 112 8.77 -5.73 8.48
CA PHE A 112 9.97 -6.22 7.81
C PHE A 112 10.73 -7.23 8.68
N CYS A 113 11.43 -8.17 8.04
CA CYS A 113 12.23 -9.19 8.73
C CYS A 113 13.39 -8.64 9.56
N ARG A 114 13.80 -7.38 9.32
CA ARG A 114 14.88 -6.70 10.02
C ARG A 114 14.43 -5.30 10.41
N ARG A 115 15.18 -4.70 11.34
CA ARG A 115 14.94 -3.32 11.76
C ARG A 115 14.99 -2.38 10.57
N THR A 116 14.02 -1.48 10.50
CA THR A 116 13.87 -0.54 9.39
C THR A 116 15.10 0.36 9.20
N GLU A 117 15.80 0.69 10.30
CA GLU A 117 17.05 1.46 10.27
C GLU A 117 18.24 0.71 9.63
N GLU A 118 18.26 -0.61 9.74
CA GLU A 118 19.29 -1.44 9.13
C GLU A 118 19.05 -1.63 7.62
N ILE A 119 17.79 -1.66 7.21
CA ILE A 119 17.36 -1.81 5.83
C ILE A 119 17.54 -0.49 5.07
N PHE A 120 17.01 0.60 5.63
CA PHE A 120 16.82 1.87 4.93
C PHE A 120 17.84 2.93 5.36
N LYS A 121 19.12 2.66 5.10
CA LYS A 121 20.24 3.57 5.46
C LYS A 121 20.35 4.84 4.64
N ASN A 122 19.68 4.86 3.48
CA ASN A 122 19.83 5.92 2.50
C ASN A 122 18.67 6.92 2.59
N PRO A 123 18.92 8.23 2.48
CA PRO A 123 17.87 9.23 2.49
C PRO A 123 16.99 9.12 1.24
N CYS A 124 15.70 9.39 1.43
CA CYS A 124 14.73 9.47 0.35
C CYS A 124 15.02 10.67 -0.56
N ARG A 125 15.46 10.40 -1.80
CA ARG A 125 15.67 11.42 -2.83
C ARG A 125 15.15 10.95 -4.19
N GLY A 126 14.45 11.84 -4.89
CA GLY A 126 13.88 11.56 -6.20
C GLY A 126 12.97 10.33 -6.18
N ARG A 127 13.20 9.39 -7.11
CA ARG A 127 12.39 8.17 -7.24
C ARG A 127 12.45 7.22 -6.05
N ARG A 128 13.48 7.31 -5.19
CA ARG A 128 13.58 6.45 -4.00
C ARG A 128 12.53 6.77 -2.95
N GLY A 129 12.05 8.02 -2.92
CA GLY A 129 10.97 8.43 -2.03
C GLY A 129 9.58 8.02 -2.51
N VAL A 130 9.48 7.12 -3.50
CA VAL A 130 8.21 6.56 -3.98
C VAL A 130 8.10 5.12 -3.49
N ILE A 131 7.02 4.83 -2.79
CA ILE A 131 6.70 3.52 -2.22
C ILE A 131 5.48 2.98 -2.95
N ARG A 132 5.45 1.67 -3.21
CA ARG A 132 4.30 0.99 -3.80
C ARG A 132 3.84 -0.14 -2.89
N VAL A 133 2.55 -0.21 -2.66
CA VAL A 133 1.88 -1.34 -2.03
C VAL A 133 0.92 -1.91 -3.06
N ILE A 134 1.08 -3.19 -3.40
CA ILE A 134 0.39 -3.84 -4.50
C ILE A 134 -0.54 -4.90 -3.91
N GLY A 135 -1.80 -4.90 -4.34
CA GLY A 135 -2.77 -5.87 -3.88
C GLY A 135 -4.16 -5.66 -4.47
N ARG A 136 -5.16 -6.37 -3.94
CA ARG A 136 -6.54 -6.23 -4.38
C ARG A 136 -7.17 -4.98 -3.78
N ILE A 137 -7.97 -4.30 -4.57
CA ILE A 137 -8.64 -3.06 -4.15
C ILE A 137 -10.06 -3.33 -3.68
N HIS A 138 -10.52 -2.55 -2.71
CA HIS A 138 -11.92 -2.48 -2.32
C HIS A 138 -12.76 -1.84 -3.44
N GLU A 139 -14.05 -2.16 -3.53
CA GLU A 139 -14.97 -1.62 -4.54
C GLU A 139 -15.08 -0.09 -4.52
N SER A 140 -14.80 0.54 -3.38
CA SER A 140 -14.74 2.00 -3.24
C SER A 140 -13.54 2.64 -3.94
N GLY A 141 -12.53 1.86 -4.32
CA GLY A 141 -11.32 2.37 -4.96
C GLY A 141 -10.33 3.06 -4.01
N GLU A 142 -10.63 3.14 -2.72
CA GLU A 142 -9.85 3.93 -1.76
C GLU A 142 -9.11 3.11 -0.69
N ALA A 143 -9.40 1.81 -0.61
CA ALA A 143 -8.78 0.89 0.35
C ALA A 143 -8.31 -0.39 -0.34
N LEU A 144 -7.32 -1.07 0.25
CA LEU A 144 -6.90 -2.41 -0.16
C LEU A 144 -7.69 -3.46 0.62
N THR A 145 -7.95 -4.60 0.00
CA THR A 145 -8.56 -5.80 0.63
C THR A 145 -7.55 -6.94 0.81
N SER A 146 -6.45 -6.91 0.08
CA SER A 146 -5.27 -7.76 0.29
C SER A 146 -4.00 -7.02 -0.10
N VAL A 147 -2.86 -7.50 0.39
CA VAL A 147 -1.54 -7.07 -0.08
C VAL A 147 -0.77 -8.29 -0.53
N ASP A 148 -0.24 -8.21 -1.75
CA ASP A 148 0.48 -9.30 -2.40
C ASP A 148 1.98 -8.95 -2.50
N GLU A 149 2.31 -7.67 -2.64
CA GLU A 149 3.71 -7.21 -2.76
C GLU A 149 3.86 -5.78 -2.23
N SER A 150 5.07 -5.46 -1.75
CA SER A 150 5.42 -4.08 -1.40
C SER A 150 6.84 -3.75 -1.88
N VAL A 151 7.03 -2.51 -2.32
CA VAL A 151 8.32 -2.02 -2.82
C VAL A 151 8.64 -0.68 -2.20
N MET A 152 9.74 -0.66 -1.45
CA MET A 152 10.23 0.51 -0.72
C MET A 152 11.76 0.60 -0.84
N PHE A 153 12.32 1.80 -0.90
CA PHE A 153 13.77 1.98 -1.08
C PHE A 153 14.43 2.85 0.01
N CYS A 154 13.63 3.51 0.83
CA CYS A 154 14.07 4.37 1.92
C CYS A 154 12.91 4.63 2.88
N LYS A 155 13.21 4.95 4.15
CA LYS A 155 12.24 5.35 5.17
C LYS A 155 12.11 6.88 5.18
N CYS A 156 10.88 7.40 5.13
CA CYS A 156 10.61 8.82 5.22
C CYS A 156 10.46 9.24 6.70
N GLU A 157 11.26 10.21 7.14
CA GLU A 157 11.21 10.71 8.53
C GLU A 157 9.93 11.48 8.85
N ARG A 158 9.33 12.12 7.85
CA ARG A 158 8.15 12.98 7.98
C ARG A 158 6.84 12.28 7.61
N GLY A 159 6.89 10.97 7.40
CA GLY A 159 5.75 10.17 6.96
C GLY A 159 5.55 10.17 5.46
N TYR A 160 4.37 9.68 5.06
CA TYR A 160 4.04 9.35 3.68
C TYR A 160 2.70 9.96 3.29
N GLN A 161 2.53 10.24 2.00
CA GLN A 161 1.27 10.68 1.42
C GLN A 161 0.95 9.82 0.20
N ARG A 162 -0.24 9.22 0.18
CA ARG A 162 -0.77 8.53 -1.00
C ARG A 162 -1.02 9.55 -2.11
N ILE A 163 -0.43 9.33 -3.28
CA ILE A 163 -0.54 10.25 -4.42
C ILE A 163 -1.48 9.78 -5.51
N ARG A 164 -1.63 8.46 -5.67
CA ARG A 164 -2.54 7.84 -6.65
C ARG A 164 -2.59 6.34 -6.45
N VAL A 165 -3.60 5.76 -7.09
CA VAL A 165 -3.77 4.33 -7.29
C VAL A 165 -3.65 4.07 -8.79
N GLU A 166 -2.85 3.07 -9.18
CA GLU A 166 -2.65 2.69 -10.58
C GLU A 166 -2.97 1.20 -10.78
N PRO A 167 -3.57 0.78 -11.91
CA PRO A 167 -3.72 -0.63 -12.23
C PRO A 167 -2.37 -1.35 -12.30
N TRP A 168 -2.35 -2.60 -11.85
CA TRP A 168 -1.22 -3.52 -11.91
C TRP A 168 -1.60 -4.80 -12.67
N MET A 169 -0.67 -5.74 -12.80
CA MET A 169 -0.94 -7.02 -13.46
C MET A 169 -1.91 -7.88 -12.62
N ASN A 170 -2.63 -8.80 -13.29
CA ASN A 170 -3.51 -9.80 -12.66
C ASN A 170 -4.62 -9.21 -11.76
N ASP A 171 -5.27 -8.14 -12.22
CA ASP A 171 -6.35 -7.43 -11.51
C ASP A 171 -5.94 -6.86 -10.14
N LEU A 172 -4.64 -6.65 -9.94
CA LEU A 172 -4.09 -5.96 -8.77
C LEU A 172 -4.02 -4.45 -9.02
N TYR A 173 -3.86 -3.69 -7.93
CA TYR A 173 -3.68 -2.25 -7.95
C TYR A 173 -2.47 -1.86 -7.11
N ALA A 174 -1.74 -0.85 -7.56
CA ALA A 174 -0.61 -0.27 -6.86
C ALA A 174 -1.03 1.02 -6.18
N PHE A 175 -1.02 1.03 -4.85
CA PHE A 175 -1.16 2.23 -4.03
C PHE A 175 0.21 2.89 -3.95
N ILE A 176 0.32 4.10 -4.51
CA ILE A 176 1.58 4.81 -4.64
C ILE A 176 1.66 5.91 -3.58
N TYR A 177 2.71 5.86 -2.78
CA TYR A 177 3.01 6.83 -1.73
C TYR A 177 4.28 7.61 -2.06
N LYS A 178 4.37 8.84 -1.56
CA LYS A 178 5.59 9.66 -1.55
C LYS A 178 5.95 10.13 -0.15
N CYS A 179 7.21 10.43 0.11
CA CYS A 179 7.60 11.19 1.32
C CYS A 179 6.99 12.60 1.33
N VAL A 180 6.72 13.09 2.55
CA VAL A 180 6.30 14.48 2.84
C VAL A 180 7.47 15.36 3.29
#